data_AF-A0A177WUD2-F1
#
_entry.id   AF-A0A177WUD2-F1
#
_cell.length_a   1.000
_cell.length_b   1.000
_cell.length_c   1.000
_cell.angle_alpha   90.00
_cell.angle_beta   90.00
_cell.angle_gamma   90.00
#
_symmetry.space_group_name_H-M   'P 1'
#
loop_
_entity.id
_entity.type
_entity.pdbx_description
1 polymer ?
#
loop_
_entity_poly.entity_id
_entity_poly.type
_entity_poly.pdbx_seq_one_letter_code
_entity_poly.pdbx_strand_id
1 'polypeptide(L)'
;MVVAITAVRILLWSALFWVVQTRAHRKPRFSKNITYELGAPVITNQVDVYYIYYGNWTPSQKALVEDFTNGLGASSWWGIMTKYYYQATASSVKIPIKGSVSLSGAVADPNYTLGRSLSGSALTNIIYSYTSTGRLPLNTQTGVYFVLTSSDVNVSHVDTAQGDTEVFCEDYCGFHNTARLQSGDVINYGHTGDATHCPGNGCTPAMNLQASPNGDIGVDAAVSVIAHELAEAVSNPDPMGSRAWQDMLSAENGDKCAFVFGETSTNANGASYNMGWGQRKFLVQQNWDPEVQACVSGYDRNLR
;
A
#
# COMPACT_ATOMS: atom_id res chain seq x y z
N MET A 1 67.03 7.26 -39.46
CA MET A 1 66.58 6.05 -40.16
C MET A 1 66.56 4.91 -39.14
N VAL A 2 65.35 4.36 -38.90
CA VAL A 2 64.98 2.94 -38.58
C VAL A 2 65.88 2.20 -37.58
N VAL A 3 65.42 1.64 -36.45
CA VAL A 3 64.40 0.58 -36.29
C VAL A 3 63.95 0.54 -34.80
N ALA A 4 62.65 0.30 -34.59
CA ALA A 4 62.03 -0.03 -33.31
C ALA A 4 61.94 -1.56 -33.13
N ILE A 5 61.90 -2.08 -31.89
CA ILE A 5 61.08 -3.23 -31.46
C ILE A 5 60.82 -3.13 -29.93
N THR A 6 59.61 -2.66 -29.64
CA THR A 6 58.62 -3.16 -28.66
C THR A 6 59.07 -3.75 -27.31
N ALA A 7 58.81 -3.01 -26.23
CA ALA A 7 58.52 -3.57 -24.91
C ALA A 7 57.09 -3.16 -24.50
N VAL A 8 56.18 -4.13 -24.47
CA VAL A 8 54.80 -3.95 -24.00
C VAL A 8 54.83 -3.82 -22.48
N ARG A 9 54.57 -2.62 -21.95
CA ARG A 9 54.24 -2.42 -20.54
C ARG A 9 52.72 -2.42 -20.40
N ILE A 10 52.18 -3.51 -19.84
CA ILE A 10 50.79 -3.61 -19.41
C ILE A 10 50.66 -2.73 -18.16
N LEU A 11 50.05 -1.55 -18.33
CA LEU A 11 49.55 -0.75 -17.22
C LEU A 11 48.17 -1.28 -16.84
N LEU A 12 48.12 -2.07 -15.76
CA LEU A 12 46.87 -2.42 -15.09
C LEU A 12 46.31 -1.17 -14.43
N TRP A 13 45.32 -0.53 -15.05
CA TRP A 13 44.42 0.37 -14.35
C TRP A 13 43.42 -0.48 -13.58
N SER A 14 43.52 -0.45 -12.25
CA SER A 14 42.48 -0.97 -11.36
C SER A 14 41.22 -0.11 -11.52
N ALA A 15 40.32 -0.53 -12.39
CA ALA A 15 38.94 -0.08 -12.35
C ALA A 15 38.30 -0.70 -11.09
N LEU A 16 38.18 0.10 -10.03
CA LEU A 16 37.18 -0.16 -8.99
C LEU A 16 35.81 -0.02 -9.65
N PHE A 17 35.33 -1.13 -10.22
CA PHE A 17 33.91 -1.30 -10.47
C PHE A 17 33.25 -1.42 -9.10
N TRP A 18 32.68 -0.33 -8.62
CA TRP A 18 31.50 -0.44 -7.77
C TRP A 18 30.46 -1.19 -8.58
N VAL A 19 30.33 -2.49 -8.34
CA VAL A 19 29.11 -3.20 -8.67
C VAL A 19 28.06 -2.57 -7.76
N VAL A 20 27.35 -1.55 -8.27
CA VAL A 20 26.00 -1.26 -7.78
C VAL A 20 25.23 -2.53 -8.07
N GLN A 21 25.14 -3.38 -7.06
CA GLN A 21 24.30 -4.54 -7.10
C GLN A 21 22.89 -3.98 -7.12
N THR A 22 22.35 -3.77 -8.33
CA THR A 22 20.93 -3.51 -8.52
C THR A 22 20.23 -4.68 -7.82
N ARG A 23 19.67 -4.44 -6.63
CA ARG A 23 18.65 -5.32 -6.06
C ARG A 23 17.48 -5.21 -7.02
N ALA A 24 17.53 -5.94 -8.13
CA ALA A 24 16.32 -6.38 -8.79
C ALA A 24 15.49 -7.01 -7.67
N HIS A 25 14.32 -6.44 -7.38
CA HIS A 25 13.36 -7.00 -6.43
C HIS A 25 13.23 -8.48 -6.79
N ARG A 26 13.86 -9.34 -5.99
CA ARG A 26 13.75 -10.77 -6.16
C ARG A 26 12.28 -11.05 -5.93
N LYS A 27 11.55 -11.43 -6.99
CA LYS A 27 10.22 -12.04 -6.87
C LYS A 27 10.32 -13.07 -5.75
N PRO A 28 9.66 -12.87 -4.60
CA PRO A 28 9.76 -13.87 -3.57
C PRO A 28 8.98 -15.06 -4.12
N ARG A 29 9.66 -16.20 -4.25
CA ARG A 29 8.95 -17.48 -4.40
C ARG A 29 8.29 -17.74 -3.06
N PHE A 30 7.15 -17.10 -2.79
CA PHE A 30 6.40 -17.28 -1.56
C PHE A 30 5.70 -18.64 -1.58
N SER A 31 6.48 -19.69 -1.36
CA SER A 31 5.99 -21.01 -1.04
C SER A 31 5.48 -21.00 0.39
N LYS A 32 4.18 -20.69 0.56
CA LYS A 32 3.26 -21.19 1.60
C LYS A 32 1.90 -20.51 1.52
N ASN A 33 0.86 -21.16 1.99
CA ASN A 33 -0.49 -20.64 2.00
C ASN A 33 -0.66 -19.63 3.14
N ILE A 34 -1.49 -18.59 2.94
CA ILE A 34 -1.97 -17.77 4.05
C ILE A 34 -2.94 -18.61 4.88
N THR A 35 -2.79 -18.54 6.20
CA THR A 35 -3.67 -19.18 7.18
C THR A 35 -4.22 -18.15 8.16
N TYR A 36 -5.30 -18.49 8.85
CA TYR A 36 -5.91 -17.66 9.89
C TYR A 36 -5.55 -18.14 11.29
N GLU A 37 -5.11 -17.21 12.14
CA GLU A 37 -4.90 -17.44 13.58
C GLU A 37 -6.20 -17.27 14.36
N LEU A 38 -6.62 -18.30 15.11
CA LEU A 38 -7.87 -18.27 15.87
C LEU A 38 -7.87 -17.16 16.93
N GLY A 39 -8.97 -16.40 16.99
CA GLY A 39 -9.13 -15.28 17.92
C GLY A 39 -8.42 -13.99 17.53
N ALA A 40 -7.58 -14.00 16.50
CA ALA A 40 -6.91 -12.78 16.03
C ALA A 40 -7.91 -11.80 15.38
N PRO A 41 -7.77 -10.49 15.60
CA PRO A 41 -8.73 -9.48 15.14
C PRO A 41 -8.80 -9.37 13.61
N VAL A 42 -10.01 -9.14 13.09
CA VAL A 42 -10.32 -8.84 11.68
C VAL A 42 -11.45 -7.80 11.66
N ILE A 43 -11.40 -6.83 10.75
CA ILE A 43 -12.49 -5.85 10.59
C ILE A 43 -13.61 -6.51 9.74
N THR A 44 -14.62 -7.05 10.40
CA THR A 44 -15.69 -7.83 9.73
C THR A 44 -16.89 -6.99 9.28
N ASN A 45 -17.09 -5.82 9.87
CA ASN A 45 -18.18 -4.90 9.54
C ASN A 45 -17.86 -4.07 8.28
N GLN A 46 -18.73 -3.09 7.97
CA GLN A 46 -18.40 -2.07 6.97
C GLN A 46 -17.07 -1.39 7.35
N VAL A 47 -16.20 -1.17 6.38
CA VAL A 47 -14.92 -0.48 6.56
C VAL A 47 -15.10 0.99 6.24
N ASP A 48 -14.65 1.86 7.15
CA ASP A 48 -14.77 3.31 7.01
C ASP A 48 -13.37 3.92 6.84
N VAL A 49 -13.09 4.44 5.65
CA VAL A 49 -11.79 5.00 5.29
C VAL A 49 -11.80 6.51 5.54
N TYR A 50 -10.74 7.00 6.19
CA TYR A 50 -10.52 8.42 6.42
C TYR A 50 -9.21 8.87 5.81
N TYR A 51 -9.21 9.94 5.02
CA TYR A 51 -8.00 10.50 4.42
C TYR A 51 -7.55 11.79 5.08
N ILE A 52 -6.24 11.88 5.33
CA ILE A 52 -5.56 13.12 5.69
C ILE A 52 -4.55 13.41 4.60
N TYR A 53 -4.87 14.35 3.72
CA TYR A 53 -3.99 14.81 2.65
C TYR A 53 -2.96 15.78 3.23
N TYR A 54 -1.77 15.27 3.54
CA TYR A 54 -0.70 16.03 4.18
C TYR A 54 0.23 16.66 3.14
N GLY A 55 0.29 18.00 3.13
CA GLY A 55 1.05 18.80 2.19
C GLY A 55 0.26 19.24 0.96
N ASN A 56 0.96 19.49 -0.14
CA ASN A 56 0.40 20.13 -1.33
C ASN A 56 -0.34 19.13 -2.25
N TRP A 57 -1.63 18.93 -1.98
CA TRP A 57 -2.52 18.10 -2.80
C TRP A 57 -3.51 18.96 -3.59
N THR A 58 -3.52 18.80 -4.92
CA THR A 58 -4.48 19.48 -5.79
C THR A 58 -5.89 18.89 -5.63
N PRO A 59 -6.97 19.65 -5.95
CA PRO A 59 -8.32 19.10 -5.96
C PRO A 59 -8.50 17.88 -6.87
N SER A 60 -7.82 17.84 -8.03
CA SER A 60 -7.88 16.73 -8.97
C SER A 60 -7.22 15.45 -8.44
N GLN A 61 -6.12 15.57 -7.71
CA GLN A 61 -5.44 14.44 -7.08
C GLN A 61 -6.28 13.84 -5.96
N LYS A 62 -6.85 14.70 -5.10
CA LYS A 62 -7.78 14.25 -4.04
C LYS A 62 -8.99 13.55 -4.64
N ALA A 63 -9.62 14.17 -5.65
CA ALA A 63 -10.75 13.55 -6.34
C ALA A 63 -10.41 12.19 -6.95
N LEU A 64 -9.21 11.98 -7.50
CA LEU A 64 -8.80 10.67 -8.01
C LEU A 64 -8.80 9.60 -6.91
N VAL A 65 -8.19 9.89 -5.76
CA VAL A 65 -8.13 8.96 -4.61
C VAL A 65 -9.52 8.72 -4.03
N GLU A 66 -10.33 9.77 -3.86
CA GLU A 66 -11.69 9.67 -3.34
C GLU A 66 -12.61 8.90 -4.29
N ASP A 67 -12.53 9.17 -5.60
CA ASP A 67 -13.26 8.44 -6.64
C ASP A 67 -12.91 6.95 -6.59
N PHE A 68 -11.64 6.61 -6.41
CA PHE A 68 -11.21 5.22 -6.22
C PHE A 68 -11.93 4.59 -5.03
N THR A 69 -11.81 5.17 -3.84
CA THR A 69 -12.35 4.58 -2.61
C THR A 69 -13.88 4.45 -2.64
N ASN A 70 -14.58 5.39 -3.28
CA ASN A 70 -16.03 5.35 -3.45
C ASN A 70 -16.53 4.18 -4.31
N GLY A 71 -15.74 3.72 -5.29
CA GLY A 71 -16.10 2.57 -6.13
C GLY A 71 -15.55 1.23 -5.63
N LEU A 72 -14.57 1.25 -4.73
CA LEU A 72 -13.83 0.06 -4.31
C LEU A 72 -14.74 -1.04 -3.75
N GLY A 73 -15.65 -0.71 -2.85
CA GLY A 73 -16.53 -1.70 -2.20
C GLY A 73 -17.49 -2.43 -3.15
N ALA A 74 -17.76 -1.87 -4.34
CA ALA A 74 -18.58 -2.53 -5.37
C ALA A 74 -17.75 -3.39 -6.35
N SER A 75 -16.41 -3.27 -6.32
CA SER A 75 -15.52 -3.97 -7.24
C SER A 75 -15.44 -5.47 -6.95
N SER A 76 -15.24 -6.27 -8.00
CA SER A 76 -14.92 -7.69 -7.84
C SER A 76 -13.61 -7.91 -7.08
N TRP A 77 -12.65 -6.99 -7.24
CA TRP A 77 -11.38 -6.98 -6.51
C TRP A 77 -11.59 -6.96 -4.99
N TRP A 78 -12.36 -5.98 -4.48
CA TRP A 78 -12.66 -5.93 -3.05
C TRP A 78 -13.58 -7.08 -2.60
N GLY A 79 -14.37 -7.63 -3.53
CA GLY A 79 -15.16 -8.85 -3.28
C GLY A 79 -14.33 -10.04 -2.78
N ILE A 80 -13.03 -10.11 -3.09
CA ILE A 80 -12.11 -11.14 -2.57
C ILE A 80 -12.08 -11.09 -1.03
N MET A 81 -12.16 -9.89 -0.43
CA MET A 81 -12.12 -9.71 1.03
C MET A 81 -13.23 -10.48 1.75
N THR A 82 -14.37 -10.74 1.10
CA THR A 82 -15.48 -11.50 1.70
C THR A 82 -15.14 -12.96 2.04
N LYS A 83 -14.01 -13.47 1.54
CA LYS A 83 -13.49 -14.82 1.83
C LYS A 83 -12.65 -14.88 3.11
N TYR A 84 -12.19 -13.72 3.59
CA TYR A 84 -11.51 -13.59 4.88
C TYR A 84 -12.55 -13.50 5.99
N TYR A 85 -12.19 -13.97 7.20
CA TYR A 85 -13.13 -14.04 8.32
C TYR A 85 -12.44 -13.95 9.67
N TYR A 86 -13.22 -13.56 10.68
CA TYR A 86 -12.91 -13.77 12.10
C TYR A 86 -13.50 -15.10 12.57
N GLN A 87 -12.77 -15.82 13.42
CA GLN A 87 -13.25 -16.99 14.13
C GLN A 87 -12.54 -17.08 15.50
N ALA A 88 -13.31 -17.08 16.59
CA ALA A 88 -12.73 -17.04 17.95
C ALA A 88 -12.04 -18.34 18.37
N THR A 89 -12.64 -19.48 18.02
CA THR A 89 -12.13 -20.84 18.33
C THR A 89 -12.46 -21.78 17.18
N ALA A 90 -11.83 -22.95 17.13
CA ALA A 90 -12.09 -23.94 16.07
C ALA A 90 -13.58 -24.37 15.96
N SER A 91 -14.35 -24.24 17.04
CA SER A 91 -15.79 -24.55 17.08
C SER A 91 -16.70 -23.34 16.86
N SER A 92 -16.14 -22.12 16.84
CA SER A 92 -16.91 -20.89 16.64
C SER A 92 -17.36 -20.75 15.18
N VAL A 93 -18.49 -20.07 14.96
CA VAL A 93 -18.94 -19.72 13.61
C VAL A 93 -17.97 -18.70 12.99
N LYS A 94 -17.68 -18.85 11.70
CA LYS A 94 -16.87 -17.88 10.94
C LYS A 94 -17.71 -16.64 10.66
N ILE A 95 -17.15 -15.47 10.94
CA ILE A 95 -17.75 -14.16 10.65
C ILE A 95 -16.96 -13.55 9.48
N PRO A 96 -17.48 -13.62 8.24
CA PRO A 96 -16.77 -13.10 7.08
C PRO A 96 -16.73 -11.57 7.07
N ILE A 97 -15.74 -11.00 6.39
CA ILE A 97 -15.73 -9.56 6.09
C ILE A 97 -16.92 -9.23 5.18
N LYS A 98 -17.67 -8.18 5.53
CA LYS A 98 -18.91 -7.79 4.81
C LYS A 98 -18.67 -7.35 3.36
N GLY A 99 -17.44 -6.97 3.00
CA GLY A 99 -17.06 -6.54 1.65
C GLY A 99 -17.51 -5.12 1.29
N SER A 100 -18.04 -4.35 2.23
CA SER A 100 -18.42 -2.94 2.02
C SER A 100 -17.33 -2.00 2.54
N VAL A 101 -16.94 -1.02 1.73
CA VAL A 101 -16.00 0.06 2.06
C VAL A 101 -16.67 1.38 1.76
N SER A 102 -16.45 2.39 2.61
CA SER A 102 -16.90 3.76 2.40
C SER A 102 -15.77 4.76 2.61
N LEU A 103 -15.74 5.82 1.83
CA LEU A 103 -15.01 7.03 2.20
C LEU A 103 -15.86 7.79 3.23
N SER A 104 -15.43 7.77 4.49
CA SER A 104 -16.20 8.32 5.62
C SER A 104 -15.73 9.70 6.08
N GLY A 105 -14.63 10.21 5.54
CA GLY A 105 -14.20 11.59 5.76
C GLY A 105 -12.83 11.87 5.15
N ALA A 106 -12.60 13.12 4.77
CA ALA A 106 -11.31 13.57 4.28
C ALA A 106 -11.01 14.99 4.76
N VAL A 107 -9.75 15.26 5.08
CA VAL A 107 -9.24 16.58 5.46
C VAL A 107 -7.93 16.85 4.75
N ALA A 108 -7.59 18.13 4.61
CA ALA A 108 -6.30 18.57 4.09
C ALA A 108 -5.46 19.26 5.17
N ASP A 109 -4.16 19.02 5.10
CA ASP A 109 -3.12 19.74 5.84
C ASP A 109 -2.14 20.42 4.86
N PRO A 110 -2.54 21.53 4.21
CA PRO A 110 -1.67 22.23 3.27
C PRO A 110 -0.52 22.99 3.95
N ASN A 111 -0.55 23.11 5.29
CA ASN A 111 0.40 23.91 6.05
C ASN A 111 1.59 23.10 6.56
N TYR A 112 1.62 21.78 6.29
CA TYR A 112 2.65 20.88 6.80
C TYR A 112 2.78 21.02 8.32
N THR A 113 1.71 20.76 9.08
CA THR A 113 1.66 21.09 10.52
C THR A 113 2.81 20.52 11.36
N LEU A 114 3.43 19.42 10.93
CA LEU A 114 4.61 18.81 11.55
C LEU A 114 5.89 18.91 10.68
N GLY A 115 5.90 19.79 9.67
CA GLY A 115 7.01 19.97 8.73
C GLY A 115 7.01 18.97 7.58
N ARG A 116 8.08 19.01 6.75
CA ARG A 116 8.24 18.16 5.56
C ARG A 116 9.05 16.88 5.79
N SER A 117 9.48 16.63 7.01
CA SER A 117 10.23 15.43 7.39
C SER A 117 9.51 14.79 8.56
N LEU A 118 8.78 13.71 8.28
CA LEU A 118 7.98 13.00 9.26
C LEU A 118 8.73 11.75 9.72
N SER A 119 8.78 11.53 11.03
CA SER A 119 9.38 10.34 11.63
C SER A 119 8.75 9.98 12.97
N GLY A 120 9.04 8.78 13.47
CA GLY A 120 8.54 8.31 14.76
C GLY A 120 7.00 8.38 14.84
N SER A 121 6.47 9.13 15.79
CA SER A 121 5.01 9.28 16.00
C SER A 121 4.36 10.38 15.14
N ALA A 122 5.05 10.97 14.16
CA ALA A 122 4.51 12.08 13.39
C ALA A 122 3.16 11.75 12.70
N LEU A 123 3.05 10.59 12.04
CA LEU A 123 1.83 10.19 11.35
C LEU A 123 0.64 10.02 12.31
N THR A 124 0.86 9.40 13.48
CA THR A 124 -0.19 9.21 14.48
C THR A 124 -0.55 10.51 15.20
N ASN A 125 0.40 11.43 15.37
CA ASN A 125 0.14 12.79 15.87
C ASN A 125 -0.70 13.61 14.87
N ILE A 126 -0.44 13.48 13.56
CA ILE A 126 -1.28 14.09 12.52
C ILE A 126 -2.71 13.57 12.66
N ILE A 127 -2.91 12.24 12.71
CA ILE A 127 -4.26 11.66 12.88
C ILE A 127 -4.94 12.18 14.14
N TYR A 128 -4.22 12.17 15.28
CA TYR A 128 -4.73 12.68 16.55
C TYR A 128 -5.17 14.15 16.47
N SER A 129 -4.44 15.02 15.76
CA SER A 129 -4.80 16.44 15.63
C SER A 129 -6.16 16.65 14.96
N TYR A 130 -6.51 15.80 13.99
CA TYR A 130 -7.77 15.90 13.26
C TYR A 130 -8.93 15.18 13.96
N THR A 131 -8.68 14.11 14.70
CA THR A 131 -9.71 13.42 15.49
C THR A 131 -10.04 14.15 16.78
N SER A 132 -9.04 14.68 17.49
CA SER A 132 -9.24 15.43 18.75
C SER A 132 -10.01 16.74 18.57
N THR A 133 -9.96 17.35 17.38
CA THR A 133 -10.71 18.56 17.03
C THR A 133 -12.08 18.27 16.42
N GLY A 134 -12.45 17.00 16.24
CA GLY A 134 -13.70 16.57 15.63
C GLY A 134 -13.79 16.84 14.12
N ARG A 135 -12.69 17.21 13.47
CA ARG A 135 -12.64 17.41 12.01
C ARG A 135 -12.69 16.09 11.24
N LEU A 136 -12.21 15.02 11.86
CA LEU A 136 -12.53 13.65 11.50
C LEU A 136 -13.17 12.96 12.71
N PRO A 137 -14.16 12.06 12.54
CA PRO A 137 -14.66 11.28 13.65
C PRO A 137 -13.58 10.32 14.14
N LEU A 138 -13.58 10.02 15.43
CA LEU A 138 -12.80 8.93 16.01
C LEU A 138 -13.62 7.64 15.90
N ASN A 139 -13.13 6.67 15.12
CA ASN A 139 -13.76 5.40 14.83
C ASN A 139 -12.75 4.29 15.07
N THR A 140 -12.83 3.67 16.25
CA THR A 140 -11.90 2.62 16.70
C THR A 140 -12.38 1.22 16.36
N GLN A 141 -13.57 1.07 15.77
CA GLN A 141 -14.17 -0.23 15.46
C GLN A 141 -13.98 -0.61 13.99
N THR A 142 -14.21 0.33 13.07
CA THR A 142 -14.24 0.08 11.63
C THR A 142 -13.36 1.04 10.82
N GLY A 143 -12.78 2.03 11.50
CA GLY A 143 -11.99 3.08 10.89
C GLY A 143 -10.60 2.63 10.46
N VAL A 144 -10.19 3.04 9.27
CA VAL A 144 -8.80 3.01 8.81
C VAL A 144 -8.40 4.43 8.36
N TYR A 145 -7.44 5.02 9.07
CA TYR A 145 -6.97 6.38 8.82
C TYR A 145 -5.72 6.36 7.94
N PHE A 146 -5.80 6.90 6.73
CA PHE A 146 -4.65 7.05 5.85
C PHE A 146 -4.10 8.47 5.91
N VAL A 147 -2.81 8.59 6.21
CA VAL A 147 -2.05 9.84 5.99
C VAL A 147 -1.39 9.74 4.62
N LEU A 148 -1.86 10.56 3.68
CA LEU A 148 -1.37 10.61 2.30
C LEU A 148 -0.46 11.82 2.12
N THR A 149 0.84 11.59 1.95
CA THR A 149 1.80 12.71 1.84
C THR A 149 1.99 13.18 0.40
N SER A 150 2.13 14.50 0.22
CA SER A 150 2.51 15.07 -1.07
C SER A 150 3.97 14.73 -1.42
N SER A 151 4.33 14.90 -2.69
CA SER A 151 5.63 14.51 -3.23
C SER A 151 6.84 15.26 -2.68
N ASP A 152 6.63 16.32 -1.89
CA ASP A 152 7.67 17.11 -1.24
C ASP A 152 7.87 16.79 0.26
N VAL A 153 7.30 15.68 0.74
CA VAL A 153 7.37 15.25 2.15
C VAL A 153 8.15 13.95 2.25
N ASN A 154 9.20 13.96 3.07
CA ASN A 154 9.96 12.77 3.43
C ASN A 154 9.30 12.08 4.63
N VAL A 155 9.16 10.77 4.58
CA VAL A 155 8.64 9.96 5.68
C VAL A 155 9.60 8.83 5.98
N SER A 156 10.06 8.76 7.24
CA SER A 156 10.81 7.62 7.75
C SER A 156 10.00 6.91 8.84
N HIS A 157 9.88 5.60 8.72
CA HIS A 157 9.22 4.71 9.67
C HIS A 157 10.29 3.84 10.33
N VAL A 158 10.04 3.34 11.54
CA VAL A 158 10.91 2.31 12.14
C VAL A 158 10.15 1.01 12.06
N ASP A 159 10.63 0.06 11.26
CA ASP A 159 10.07 -1.28 11.29
C ASP A 159 10.40 -1.90 12.65
N THR A 160 9.38 -2.07 13.47
CA THR A 160 9.51 -2.58 14.83
C THR A 160 9.92 -4.06 14.87
N ALA A 161 9.80 -4.81 13.77
CA ALA A 161 10.23 -6.20 13.70
C ALA A 161 11.76 -6.35 13.56
N GLN A 162 12.45 -5.36 12.98
CA GLN A 162 13.90 -5.38 12.73
C GLN A 162 14.64 -4.24 13.46
N GLY A 163 13.92 -3.19 13.87
CA GLY A 163 14.46 -1.98 14.48
C GLY A 163 15.13 -1.03 13.49
N ASP A 164 15.03 -1.31 12.19
CA ASP A 164 15.64 -0.52 11.13
C ASP A 164 14.76 0.69 10.78
N THR A 165 15.41 1.81 10.43
CA THR A 165 14.71 2.97 9.88
C THR A 165 14.51 2.77 8.39
N GLU A 166 13.26 2.71 7.98
CA GLU A 166 12.82 2.59 6.60
C GLU A 166 12.32 3.93 6.08
N VAL A 167 12.57 4.22 4.82
CA VAL A 167 12.18 5.49 4.19
C VAL A 167 11.17 5.23 3.08
N PHE A 168 10.08 6.00 3.09
CA PHE A 168 9.08 5.99 2.02
C PHE A 168 9.78 6.23 0.69
N CYS A 169 9.42 5.44 -0.33
CA CYS A 169 10.06 5.42 -1.64
C CYS A 169 11.50 4.89 -1.73
N GLU A 170 12.12 4.47 -0.63
CA GLU A 170 13.43 3.78 -0.67
C GLU A 170 13.26 2.32 -0.27
N ASP A 171 12.56 2.09 0.83
CA ASP A 171 12.39 0.77 1.45
C ASP A 171 10.96 0.24 1.28
N TYR A 172 9.96 1.11 1.36
CA TYR A 172 8.54 0.75 1.20
C TYR A 172 7.76 1.75 0.33
N CYS A 173 6.61 1.28 -0.18
CA CYS A 173 5.66 2.10 -0.95
C CYS A 173 4.42 2.47 -0.16
N GLY A 174 4.09 1.69 0.85
CA GLY A 174 3.10 1.98 1.86
C GLY A 174 3.26 1.02 3.03
N PHE A 175 2.45 1.24 4.06
CA PHE A 175 2.26 0.28 5.14
C PHE A 175 0.90 0.54 5.80
N HIS A 176 0.40 -0.45 6.53
CA HIS A 176 -0.65 -0.29 7.51
C HIS A 176 -0.15 -0.72 8.90
N ASN A 177 -0.77 -0.20 9.97
CA ASN A 177 -0.45 -0.56 11.35
C ASN A 177 -1.58 -0.18 12.33
N THR A 178 -1.48 -0.61 13.58
CA THR A 178 -2.25 -0.05 14.69
C THR A 178 -1.42 0.94 15.50
N ALA A 179 -2.10 1.90 16.13
CA ALA A 179 -1.46 2.79 17.09
C ALA A 179 -2.41 3.16 18.22
N ARG A 180 -1.84 3.31 19.41
CA ARG A 180 -2.51 3.99 20.52
C ARG A 180 -2.26 5.49 20.40
N LEU A 181 -3.31 6.26 20.15
CA LEU A 181 -3.26 7.72 20.11
C LEU A 181 -3.01 8.31 21.50
N GLN A 182 -2.69 9.60 21.57
CA GLN A 182 -2.48 10.32 22.83
C GLN A 182 -3.74 10.34 23.72
N SER A 183 -4.95 10.21 23.15
CA SER A 183 -6.19 10.03 23.91
C SER A 183 -6.29 8.68 24.63
N GLY A 184 -5.43 7.72 24.28
CA GLY A 184 -5.51 6.34 24.75
C GLY A 184 -6.29 5.42 23.81
N ASP A 185 -6.96 5.95 22.78
CA ASP A 185 -7.71 5.16 21.80
C ASP A 185 -6.78 4.38 20.87
N VAL A 186 -7.16 3.17 20.50
CA VAL A 186 -6.44 2.35 19.51
C VAL A 186 -7.13 2.48 18.16
N ILE A 187 -6.38 2.84 17.14
CA ILE A 187 -6.86 2.98 15.76
C ILE A 187 -6.07 2.09 14.81
N ASN A 188 -6.67 1.79 13.65
CA ASN A 188 -5.95 1.29 12.49
C ASN A 188 -5.59 2.47 11.59
N TYR A 189 -4.37 2.50 11.07
CA TYR A 189 -3.92 3.55 10.19
C TYR A 189 -3.00 3.00 9.11
N GLY A 190 -2.79 3.78 8.07
CA GLY A 190 -1.84 3.47 7.03
C GLY A 190 -1.21 4.72 6.44
N HIS A 191 -0.18 4.49 5.66
CA HIS A 191 0.55 5.54 4.99
C HIS A 191 0.95 5.10 3.58
N THR A 192 0.80 6.02 2.65
CA THR A 192 1.50 6.06 1.37
C THR A 192 1.55 7.53 0.94
N GLY A 193 2.09 7.83 -0.24
CA GLY A 193 2.19 9.19 -0.74
C GLY A 193 2.17 9.26 -2.25
N ASP A 194 2.20 10.47 -2.77
CA ASP A 194 2.40 10.73 -4.19
C ASP A 194 3.75 10.15 -4.64
N ALA A 195 3.73 9.08 -5.44
CA ALA A 195 4.94 8.39 -5.88
C ALA A 195 5.82 9.21 -6.84
N THR A 196 5.41 10.42 -7.25
CA THR A 196 6.33 11.38 -7.89
C THR A 196 7.39 11.92 -6.93
N HIS A 197 7.26 11.68 -5.62
CA HIS A 197 8.35 11.87 -4.65
C HIS A 197 9.65 11.19 -5.09
N CYS A 198 9.52 10.12 -5.89
CA CYS A 198 10.59 9.20 -6.20
C CYS A 198 10.55 8.71 -7.65
N PRO A 199 10.72 9.62 -8.64
CA PRO A 199 10.57 9.28 -10.05
C PRO A 199 11.53 8.15 -10.46
N GLY A 200 10.97 7.02 -10.91
CA GLY A 200 11.74 5.86 -11.37
C GLY A 200 12.11 4.85 -10.28
N ASN A 201 11.60 5.00 -9.06
CA ASN A 201 11.69 3.98 -8.03
C ASN A 201 10.60 2.90 -8.17
N GLY A 202 10.71 1.82 -7.38
CA GLY A 202 9.86 0.63 -7.49
C GLY A 202 8.36 0.83 -7.19
N CYS A 203 7.93 1.98 -6.66
CA CYS A 203 6.53 2.19 -6.25
C CYS A 203 5.59 2.48 -7.42
N THR A 204 6.13 3.02 -8.53
CA THR A 204 5.34 3.17 -9.75
C THR A 204 5.38 1.88 -10.57
N PRO A 205 4.23 1.31 -10.97
CA PRO A 205 4.20 0.13 -11.83
C PRO A 205 5.02 0.35 -13.11
N ALA A 206 5.93 -0.57 -13.43
CA ALA A 206 6.83 -0.43 -14.57
C ALA A 206 6.12 -0.13 -15.91
N MET A 207 4.90 -0.65 -16.08
CA MET A 207 4.06 -0.45 -17.26
C MET A 207 3.39 0.94 -17.35
N ASN A 208 3.40 1.72 -16.27
CA ASN A 208 2.80 3.06 -16.18
C ASN A 208 3.82 4.15 -15.83
N LEU A 209 5.13 3.90 -16.03
CA LEU A 209 6.20 4.87 -15.75
C LEU A 209 6.16 6.13 -16.63
N GLN A 210 5.56 6.05 -17.83
CA GLN A 210 5.54 7.14 -18.81
C GLN A 210 4.14 7.73 -19.02
N ALA A 211 3.11 6.95 -18.74
CA ALA A 211 1.72 7.35 -18.86
C ALA A 211 0.90 6.58 -17.83
N SER A 212 -0.04 7.27 -17.18
CA SER A 212 -0.96 6.68 -16.22
C SER A 212 -2.42 6.83 -16.68
N PRO A 213 -3.34 5.99 -16.18
CA PRO A 213 -4.71 5.99 -16.68
C PRO A 213 -5.47 7.29 -16.43
N ASN A 214 -5.14 8.01 -15.35
CA ASN A 214 -5.80 9.26 -14.96
C ASN A 214 -4.92 10.51 -15.13
N GLY A 215 -3.74 10.37 -15.75
CA GLY A 215 -2.86 11.50 -16.08
C GLY A 215 -2.01 12.02 -14.93
N ASP A 216 -2.03 11.36 -13.77
CA ASP A 216 -1.14 11.62 -12.64
C ASP A 216 -0.45 10.32 -12.22
N ILE A 217 0.82 10.17 -12.62
CA ILE A 217 1.58 8.92 -12.43
C ILE A 217 1.73 8.57 -10.95
N GLY A 218 2.04 9.56 -10.11
CA GLY A 218 2.33 9.32 -8.71
C GLY A 218 1.06 8.97 -7.92
N VAL A 219 -0.05 9.64 -8.19
CA VAL A 219 -1.32 9.36 -7.52
C VAL A 219 -1.97 8.08 -8.05
N ASP A 220 -1.85 7.78 -9.35
CA ASP A 220 -2.30 6.49 -9.90
C ASP A 220 -1.55 5.31 -9.27
N ALA A 221 -0.23 5.45 -9.06
CA ALA A 221 0.57 4.44 -8.35
C ALA A 221 0.14 4.31 -6.88
N ALA A 222 -0.04 5.44 -6.19
CA ALA A 222 -0.49 5.48 -4.80
C ALA A 222 -1.83 4.76 -4.59
N VAL A 223 -2.78 4.88 -5.52
CA VAL A 223 -4.06 4.17 -5.45
C VAL A 223 -3.90 2.66 -5.38
N SER A 224 -2.94 2.08 -6.13
CA SER A 224 -2.68 0.64 -6.03
C SER A 224 -2.15 0.25 -4.65
N VAL A 225 -1.35 1.11 -4.03
CA VAL A 225 -0.81 0.88 -2.68
C VAL A 225 -1.91 1.04 -1.64
N ILE A 226 -2.76 2.06 -1.75
CA ILE A 226 -3.93 2.24 -0.88
C ILE A 226 -4.80 0.97 -0.89
N ALA A 227 -5.04 0.37 -2.06
CA ALA A 227 -5.82 -0.87 -2.15
C ALA A 227 -5.16 -2.03 -1.38
N HIS A 228 -3.84 -2.19 -1.58
CA HIS A 228 -3.01 -3.19 -0.93
C HIS A 228 -3.07 -3.05 0.59
N GLU A 229 -2.67 -1.88 1.10
CA GLU A 229 -2.59 -1.60 2.54
C GLU A 229 -3.97 -1.63 3.21
N LEU A 230 -5.01 -1.18 2.52
CA LEU A 230 -6.37 -1.22 3.07
C LEU A 230 -6.88 -2.66 3.15
N ALA A 231 -6.57 -3.52 2.18
CA ALA A 231 -6.97 -4.92 2.22
C ALA A 231 -6.33 -5.60 3.45
N GLU A 232 -5.03 -5.40 3.65
CA GLU A 232 -4.29 -5.97 4.78
C GLU A 232 -4.75 -5.39 6.13
N ALA A 233 -4.95 -4.07 6.24
CA ALA A 233 -5.48 -3.44 7.45
C ALA A 233 -6.85 -4.00 7.88
N VAL A 234 -7.62 -4.58 6.95
CA VAL A 234 -8.94 -5.15 7.24
C VAL A 234 -8.82 -6.64 7.58
N SER A 235 -8.03 -7.42 6.83
CA SER A 235 -7.81 -8.85 7.10
C SER A 235 -6.85 -9.13 8.25
N ASN A 236 -6.00 -8.19 8.62
CA ASN A 236 -5.00 -8.31 9.67
C ASN A 236 -4.67 -6.93 10.29
N PRO A 237 -5.64 -6.28 10.95
CA PRO A 237 -5.48 -4.92 11.48
C PRO A 237 -4.30 -4.71 12.44
N ASP A 238 -3.87 -5.75 13.16
CA ASP A 238 -2.85 -5.67 14.21
C ASP A 238 -1.54 -6.41 13.83
N PRO A 239 -0.76 -5.89 12.86
CA PRO A 239 0.46 -6.55 12.40
C PRO A 239 1.58 -6.56 13.45
N MET A 240 1.44 -5.79 14.54
CA MET A 240 2.39 -5.75 15.66
C MET A 240 1.97 -6.62 16.85
N GLY A 241 0.72 -7.06 16.92
CA GLY A 241 0.18 -7.88 18.00
C GLY A 241 -0.30 -9.24 17.52
N SER A 242 -1.61 -9.48 17.61
CA SER A 242 -2.20 -10.77 17.21
C SER A 242 -2.47 -10.77 15.71
N ARG A 243 -1.55 -11.33 14.93
CA ARG A 243 -1.68 -11.38 13.47
C ARG A 243 -2.71 -12.40 13.02
N ALA A 244 -3.69 -11.97 12.22
CA ALA A 244 -4.80 -12.79 11.77
C ALA A 244 -4.50 -13.60 10.50
N TRP A 245 -4.51 -12.96 9.33
CA TRP A 245 -4.35 -13.64 8.05
C TRP A 245 -2.97 -13.36 7.44
N GLN A 246 -2.06 -14.32 7.59
CA GLN A 246 -0.70 -14.25 7.03
C GLN A 246 -0.18 -15.65 6.70
N ASP A 247 0.90 -15.73 5.92
CA ASP A 247 1.70 -16.95 5.85
C ASP A 247 2.75 -17.02 6.98
N MET A 248 3.48 -18.12 7.08
CA MET A 248 4.46 -18.29 8.18
C MET A 248 5.72 -17.42 8.06
N LEU A 249 5.88 -16.67 6.97
CA LEU A 249 6.90 -15.64 6.81
C LEU A 249 6.33 -14.25 7.07
N SER A 250 5.09 -14.16 7.54
CA SER A 250 4.34 -12.93 7.76
C SER A 250 3.87 -12.22 6.50
N ALA A 251 3.93 -12.86 5.34
CA ALA A 251 3.40 -12.24 4.13
C ALA A 251 1.88 -12.28 4.15
N GLU A 252 1.28 -11.11 4.01
CA GLU A 252 -0.16 -10.86 4.02
C GLU A 252 -0.75 -10.89 2.60
N ASN A 253 -2.05 -10.66 2.47
CA ASN A 253 -2.74 -10.87 1.20
C ASN A 253 -2.26 -9.93 0.07
N GLY A 254 -1.91 -8.69 0.40
CA GLY A 254 -1.30 -7.75 -0.55
C GLY A 254 0.14 -8.16 -0.88
N ASP A 255 0.95 -8.45 0.14
CA ASP A 255 2.36 -8.86 0.00
C ASP A 255 2.55 -10.00 -0.99
N LYS A 256 1.69 -11.01 -0.91
CA LYS A 256 1.74 -12.21 -1.77
C LYS A 256 1.57 -11.86 -3.24
N CYS A 257 0.92 -10.73 -3.52
CA CYS A 257 0.56 -10.25 -4.84
C CYS A 257 1.23 -8.92 -5.19
N ALA A 258 2.25 -8.54 -4.41
CA ALA A 258 2.98 -7.30 -4.60
C ALA A 258 3.48 -7.15 -6.05
N PHE A 259 3.06 -6.07 -6.71
CA PHE A 259 3.36 -5.76 -8.12
C PHE A 259 2.96 -6.85 -9.15
N VAL A 260 2.02 -7.72 -8.81
CA VAL A 260 1.40 -8.67 -9.74
C VAL A 260 0.07 -8.09 -10.20
N PHE A 261 -0.03 -7.63 -11.45
CA PHE A 261 -1.23 -6.91 -11.92
C PHE A 261 -2.25 -7.79 -12.66
N GLY A 262 -1.93 -9.07 -12.91
CA GLY A 262 -2.78 -9.96 -13.69
C GLY A 262 -2.93 -9.50 -15.14
N GLU A 263 -4.11 -9.76 -15.72
CA GLU A 263 -4.44 -9.30 -17.07
C GLU A 263 -4.75 -7.79 -17.07
N THR A 264 -4.20 -7.07 -18.05
CA THR A 264 -4.35 -5.62 -18.18
C THR A 264 -4.87 -5.25 -19.57
N SER A 265 -5.64 -4.17 -19.62
CA SER A 265 -6.02 -3.46 -20.84
C SER A 265 -5.18 -2.20 -21.03
N THR A 266 -5.11 -1.70 -22.27
CA THR A 266 -4.38 -0.47 -22.62
C THR A 266 -5.34 0.69 -22.87
N ASN A 267 -5.07 1.83 -22.24
CA ASN A 267 -5.82 3.06 -22.39
C ASN A 267 -5.40 3.80 -23.67
N ALA A 268 -6.19 4.78 -24.13
CA ALA A 268 -5.90 5.53 -25.36
C ALA A 268 -4.57 6.29 -25.31
N ASN A 269 -4.13 6.68 -24.12
CA ASN A 269 -2.83 7.33 -23.88
C ASN A 269 -1.67 6.34 -23.69
N GLY A 270 -1.89 5.03 -23.88
CA GLY A 270 -0.89 3.98 -23.72
C GLY A 270 -0.73 3.42 -22.30
N ALA A 271 -1.38 4.01 -21.30
CA ALA A 271 -1.32 3.52 -19.92
C ALA A 271 -2.06 2.19 -19.75
N SER A 272 -1.53 1.28 -18.93
CA SER A 272 -2.20 0.04 -18.56
C SER A 272 -3.16 0.22 -17.40
N TYR A 273 -4.26 -0.54 -17.40
CA TYR A 273 -5.25 -0.60 -16.33
C TYR A 273 -5.88 -2.00 -16.28
N ASN A 274 -6.40 -2.41 -15.13
CA ASN A 274 -7.08 -3.70 -14.95
C ASN A 274 -8.44 -3.61 -14.26
N MET A 275 -8.82 -2.41 -13.81
CA MET A 275 -10.14 -2.13 -13.26
C MET A 275 -10.51 -0.66 -13.44
N GLY A 276 -11.76 -0.30 -13.16
CA GLY A 276 -12.25 1.07 -13.31
C GLY A 276 -13.73 1.20 -12.95
N TRP A 277 -14.13 2.41 -12.63
CA TRP A 277 -15.52 2.80 -12.40
C TRP A 277 -15.70 4.29 -12.69
N GLY A 278 -16.92 4.66 -13.05
CA GLY A 278 -17.20 6.00 -13.55
C GLY A 278 -16.34 6.30 -14.78
N GLN A 279 -15.62 7.42 -14.74
CA GLN A 279 -14.67 7.84 -15.79
C GLN A 279 -13.21 7.51 -15.45
N ARG A 280 -12.98 6.83 -14.32
CA ARG A 280 -11.64 6.49 -13.83
C ARG A 280 -11.26 5.07 -14.24
N LYS A 281 -9.98 4.89 -14.53
CA LYS A 281 -9.34 3.60 -14.76
C LYS A 281 -8.20 3.47 -13.76
N PHE A 282 -7.93 2.26 -13.28
CA PHE A 282 -6.93 2.01 -12.26
C PHE A 282 -6.11 0.78 -12.64
N LEU A 283 -4.84 0.81 -12.27
CA LEU A 283 -3.96 -0.35 -12.30
C LEU A 283 -3.66 -0.74 -10.86
N VAL A 284 -4.30 -1.81 -10.39
CA VAL A 284 -4.20 -2.25 -9.00
C VAL A 284 -3.57 -3.63 -8.96
N GLN A 285 -2.67 -3.87 -8.01
CA GLN A 285 -2.11 -5.20 -7.76
C GLN A 285 -3.24 -6.21 -7.52
N GLN A 286 -3.07 -7.48 -7.92
CA GLN A 286 -3.97 -8.56 -7.54
C GLN A 286 -4.02 -8.69 -6.01
N ASN A 287 -5.06 -9.33 -5.50
CA ASN A 287 -5.13 -9.69 -4.09
C ASN A 287 -5.07 -11.19 -3.93
N TRP A 288 -4.51 -11.67 -2.83
CA TRP A 288 -4.51 -13.10 -2.52
C TRP A 288 -5.93 -13.57 -2.22
N ASP A 289 -6.32 -14.69 -2.80
CA ASP A 289 -7.57 -15.36 -2.46
C ASP A 289 -7.26 -16.52 -1.49
N PRO A 290 -7.79 -16.50 -0.25
CA PRO A 290 -7.43 -17.47 0.78
C PRO A 290 -8.06 -18.85 0.57
N GLU A 291 -9.02 -18.99 -0.35
CA GLU A 291 -9.63 -20.28 -0.67
C GLU A 291 -8.87 -21.00 -1.79
N VAL A 292 -8.44 -20.27 -2.83
CA VAL A 292 -7.65 -20.85 -3.94
C VAL A 292 -6.15 -20.75 -3.73
N GLN A 293 -5.70 -19.94 -2.77
CA GLN A 293 -4.29 -19.73 -2.41
C GLN A 293 -3.46 -19.26 -3.61
N ALA A 294 -3.94 -18.22 -4.27
CA ALA A 294 -3.32 -17.59 -5.42
C ALA A 294 -3.72 -16.12 -5.55
N CYS A 295 -2.92 -15.34 -6.29
CA CYS A 295 -3.26 -13.98 -6.68
C CYS A 295 -4.36 -13.97 -7.74
N VAL A 296 -5.43 -13.20 -7.49
CA VAL A 296 -6.54 -13.04 -8.42
C VAL A 296 -6.91 -11.56 -8.57
N SER A 297 -7.46 -11.19 -9.74
CA SER A 297 -7.84 -9.80 -10.04
C SER A 297 -9.26 -9.46 -9.54
N GLY A 298 -10.02 -10.45 -9.09
CA GLY A 298 -11.36 -10.24 -8.56
C GLY A 298 -12.10 -11.55 -8.29
N TYR A 299 -13.15 -11.42 -7.49
CA TYR A 299 -14.10 -12.48 -7.19
C TYR A 299 -15.19 -12.55 -8.29
N ASP A 300 -15.36 -13.72 -8.91
CA ASP A 300 -16.54 -14.00 -9.75
C ASP A 300 -17.69 -14.51 -8.87
N ARG A 301 -18.77 -13.72 -8.77
CA ARG A 301 -19.97 -14.08 -8.01
C ARG A 301 -20.73 -15.28 -8.61
N ASN A 302 -20.45 -15.64 -9.86
CA ASN A 302 -21.22 -16.64 -10.62
C ASN A 302 -20.62 -18.06 -10.58
N LEU A 303 -19.49 -18.28 -9.90
CA LEU A 303 -18.83 -19.59 -9.80
C LEU A 303 -19.15 -20.34 -8.49
N ARG A 304 -20.34 -20.13 -7.90
CA ARG A 304 -20.83 -20.89 -6.74
C ARG A 304 -21.92 -21.88 -7.13
#